data_AF-A0AAQ3RIU7-F1
#
_entry.id   AF-A0AAQ3RIU7-F1
#
_cell.length_a   1.000
_cell.length_b   1.000
_cell.length_c   1.000
_cell.angle_alpha   90.00
_cell.angle_beta   90.00
_cell.angle_gamma   90.00
#
_symmetry.space_group_name_H-M   'P 1'
#
loop_
_entity.id
_entity.type
_entity.pdbx_description
1 polymer ?
#
loop_
_entity_poly.entity_id
_entity_poly.type
_entity_poly.pdbx_seq_one_letter_code
_entity_poly.pdbx_strand_id
1 'polypeptide(L)'
;MNRTCLKGVLQFPLCIKFLNDFVAFINEKCGTYRDGKGQLSSKADDNDKKAVYSQLEEEVKKLKGSAARYGSLYLKLAKKSMEKGTNYAKNEILRLDHMLEKMDDVLQNLPRGNDGWSSQSM
;
A
#
# COMPACT_ATOMS: atom_id res chain seq x y z
N MET A 1 48.46 -31.85 14.88
CA MET A 1 48.29 -30.71 13.97
C MET A 1 46.89 -30.74 13.39
N ASN A 2 46.02 -29.86 13.89
CA ASN A 2 44.68 -29.64 13.38
C ASN A 2 44.74 -28.99 12.00
N ARG A 3 44.05 -29.58 11.00
CA ARG A 3 43.61 -28.88 9.80
C ARG A 3 42.13 -29.13 9.57
N THR A 4 41.37 -28.16 10.06
CA THR A 4 40.04 -27.74 9.62
C THR A 4 39.87 -27.79 8.10
N CYS A 5 38.71 -28.28 7.64
CA CYS A 5 37.87 -27.54 6.69
C CYS A 5 36.50 -28.21 6.58
N LEU A 6 35.49 -27.48 7.05
CA LEU A 6 34.06 -27.77 6.95
C LEU A 6 33.67 -28.02 5.49
N LYS A 7 33.39 -29.27 5.13
CA LYS A 7 32.60 -29.59 3.94
C LYS A 7 31.14 -29.29 4.27
N GLY A 8 30.70 -28.06 4.05
CA GLY A 8 29.34 -27.69 4.41
C GLY A 8 28.83 -26.36 3.90
N VAL A 9 29.44 -25.74 2.89
CA VAL A 9 28.83 -24.61 2.18
C VAL A 9 29.36 -24.62 0.75
N LEU A 10 28.45 -24.48 -0.23
CA LEU A 10 28.73 -24.24 -1.66
C LEU A 10 28.98 -25.49 -2.53
N GLN A 11 27.96 -26.34 -2.65
CA GLN A 11 27.70 -27.04 -3.92
C GLN A 11 26.52 -26.32 -4.57
N PHE A 12 26.79 -25.28 -5.37
CA PHE A 12 25.78 -24.64 -6.22
C PHE A 12 25.78 -25.28 -7.61
N PRO A 13 24.85 -26.21 -7.88
CA PRO A 13 24.22 -26.36 -9.17
C PRO A 13 22.75 -25.91 -9.06
N LEU A 14 22.19 -25.41 -10.17
CA LEU A 14 20.77 -25.08 -10.35
C LEU A 14 20.28 -23.76 -9.73
N CYS A 15 20.52 -22.67 -10.45
CA CYS A 15 20.04 -21.31 -10.18
C CYS A 15 18.49 -21.13 -10.19
N ILE A 16 17.70 -22.20 -10.36
CA ILE A 16 16.22 -22.11 -10.44
C ILE A 16 15.52 -22.57 -9.15
N LYS A 17 16.19 -23.29 -8.24
CA LYS A 17 15.57 -23.72 -6.95
C LYS A 17 15.76 -22.73 -5.79
N PHE A 18 16.77 -21.86 -5.86
CA PHE A 18 17.10 -20.93 -4.78
C PHE A 18 15.98 -19.94 -4.44
N LEU A 19 15.23 -19.46 -5.43
CA LEU A 19 14.25 -18.41 -5.22
C LEU A 19 13.04 -18.89 -4.40
N ASN A 20 12.51 -20.08 -4.71
CA ASN A 20 11.35 -20.61 -4.00
C ASN A 20 11.69 -20.98 -2.56
N ASP A 21 12.87 -21.58 -2.34
CA ASP A 21 13.33 -21.95 -1.01
C ASP A 21 13.64 -20.69 -0.16
N PHE A 22 14.20 -19.66 -0.78
CA PHE A 22 14.43 -18.36 -0.13
C PHE A 22 13.13 -17.65 0.24
N VAL A 23 12.15 -17.62 -0.68
CA VAL A 23 10.83 -17.04 -0.42
C VAL A 23 10.11 -17.81 0.69
N ALA A 24 10.20 -19.15 0.71
CA ALA A 24 9.66 -19.97 1.78
C ALA A 24 10.31 -19.65 3.14
N PHE A 25 11.64 -19.52 3.18
CA PHE A 25 12.37 -19.14 4.38
C PHE A 25 11.93 -17.76 4.93
N ILE A 26 11.82 -16.74 4.07
CA ILE A 26 11.37 -15.41 4.47
C ILE A 26 9.90 -15.44 4.96
N ASN A 27 9.03 -16.15 4.26
CA ASN A 27 7.64 -16.31 4.67
C ASN A 27 7.54 -16.96 6.05
N GLU A 28 8.34 -18.00 6.32
CA GLU A 28 8.41 -18.67 7.62
C GLU A 28 8.96 -17.77 8.72
N LYS A 29 10.12 -17.13 8.51
CA LYS A 29 10.80 -16.35 9.57
C LYS A 29 10.15 -15.00 9.85
N CYS A 30 9.53 -14.39 8.85
CA CYS A 30 8.94 -13.07 8.98
C CYS A 30 7.41 -13.09 9.10
N GLY A 31 6.77 -14.27 9.06
CA GLY A 31 5.30 -14.37 9.08
C GLY A 31 4.67 -13.69 7.86
N THR A 32 5.32 -13.77 6.71
CA THR A 32 4.85 -13.13 5.47
C THR A 32 4.36 -14.17 4.46
N TYR A 33 3.63 -13.72 3.45
CA TYR A 33 3.03 -14.60 2.43
C TYR A 33 3.32 -14.04 1.04
N ARG A 34 4.58 -14.07 0.61
CA ARG A 34 5.05 -13.58 -0.68
C ARG A 34 5.21 -14.69 -1.71
N ASP A 35 5.03 -14.36 -2.99
CA ASP A 35 5.32 -15.24 -4.13
C ASP A 35 6.73 -14.98 -4.70
N GLY A 36 7.16 -15.79 -5.67
CA GLY A 36 8.46 -15.64 -6.34
C GLY A 36 8.62 -14.35 -7.14
N LYS A 37 7.56 -13.55 -7.31
CA LYS A 37 7.56 -12.23 -7.97
C LYS A 37 7.52 -11.08 -6.95
N GLY A 38 7.51 -11.39 -5.65
CA GLY A 38 7.40 -10.41 -4.56
C GLY A 38 5.96 -9.94 -4.26
N GLN A 39 4.96 -10.49 -4.93
CA GLN A 39 3.54 -10.20 -4.70
C GLN A 39 3.03 -10.99 -3.49
N LEU A 40 1.87 -10.61 -2.93
CA LEU A 40 1.23 -11.40 -1.89
C LEU A 40 0.61 -12.66 -2.51
N SER A 41 0.88 -13.82 -1.91
CA SER A 41 0.28 -15.10 -2.31
C SER A 41 -1.18 -15.17 -1.87
N SER A 42 -1.97 -16.04 -2.51
CA SER A 42 -3.37 -16.30 -2.14
C SER A 42 -3.55 -16.87 -0.72
N LYS A 43 -2.47 -17.30 -0.06
CA LYS A 43 -2.47 -17.73 1.35
C LYS A 43 -2.45 -16.56 2.35
N ALA A 44 -2.25 -15.33 1.88
CA ALA A 44 -2.50 -14.11 2.68
C ALA A 44 -4.03 -13.94 2.81
N ASP A 45 -4.64 -14.80 3.61
CA ASP A 45 -6.07 -15.08 3.58
C ASP A 45 -6.91 -13.89 4.11
N ASP A 46 -8.15 -13.79 3.64
CA ASP A 46 -9.07 -12.69 3.96
C ASP A 46 -9.45 -12.65 5.46
N ASN A 47 -9.27 -13.76 6.17
CA ASN A 47 -9.58 -13.86 7.60
C ASN A 47 -8.68 -12.93 8.46
N ASP A 48 -7.43 -12.73 8.03
CA ASP A 48 -6.51 -11.81 8.69
C ASP A 48 -6.98 -10.35 8.52
N LYS A 49 -7.62 -10.01 7.40
CA LYS A 49 -8.08 -8.65 7.11
C LYS A 49 -9.17 -8.20 8.07
N LYS A 50 -10.07 -9.11 8.47
CA LYS A 50 -11.13 -8.81 9.44
C LYS A 50 -10.58 -8.59 10.85
N ALA A 51 -9.63 -9.41 11.28
CA ALA A 51 -8.97 -9.25 12.58
C ALA A 51 -8.20 -7.92 12.66
N VAL A 52 -7.44 -7.59 11.61
CA VAL A 52 -6.74 -6.31 11.49
C VAL A 52 -7.71 -5.13 11.44
N TYR A 53 -8.87 -5.29 10.78
CA TYR A 53 -9.91 -4.26 10.75
C TYR A 53 -10.46 -3.95 12.15
N SER A 54 -10.74 -4.97 12.96
CA SER A 54 -11.21 -4.77 14.34
C SER A 54 -10.15 -4.06 15.21
N GLN A 55 -8.86 -4.36 15.02
CA GLN A 55 -7.78 -3.64 15.70
C GLN A 55 -7.72 -2.17 15.25
N LEU A 56 -7.83 -1.91 13.94
CA LEU A 56 -7.89 -0.56 13.38
C LEU A 56 -9.06 0.25 13.95
N GLU A 57 -10.24 -0.35 14.12
CA GLU A 57 -11.39 0.34 14.75
C GLU A 57 -11.04 0.82 16.17
N GLU A 58 -10.38 -0.01 16.97
CA GLU A 58 -10.00 0.34 18.34
C GLU A 58 -8.88 1.38 18.39
N GLU A 59 -7.92 1.35 17.47
CA GLU A 59 -6.87 2.36 17.40
C GLU A 59 -7.37 3.72 16.93
N VAL A 60 -8.25 3.74 15.92
CA VAL A 60 -8.82 5.00 15.40
C VAL A 60 -9.63 5.72 16.48
N LYS A 61 -10.32 4.98 17.37
CA LYS A 61 -11.03 5.57 18.53
C LYS A 61 -10.11 6.30 19.51
N LYS A 62 -8.83 5.95 19.57
CA LYS A 62 -7.84 6.58 20.47
C LYS A 62 -7.25 7.86 19.89
N LEU A 63 -7.38 8.07 18.57
CA LEU A 63 -6.84 9.26 17.89
C LEU A 63 -7.69 10.51 18.19
N LYS A 64 -7.04 11.68 18.22
CA LYS A 64 -7.70 12.98 18.42
C LYS A 64 -7.28 13.98 17.34
N GLY A 65 -8.07 15.03 17.16
CA GLY A 65 -7.78 16.11 16.21
C GLY A 65 -7.81 15.65 14.74
N SER A 66 -6.92 16.21 13.91
CA SER A 66 -6.83 15.89 12.48
C SER A 66 -6.50 14.41 12.22
N ALA A 67 -5.69 13.78 13.08
CA ALA A 67 -5.37 12.36 12.99
C ALA A 67 -6.62 11.46 13.06
N ALA A 68 -7.60 11.82 13.89
CA ALA A 68 -8.86 11.08 13.98
C ALA A 68 -9.66 11.15 12.66
N ARG A 69 -9.64 12.30 11.98
CA ARG A 69 -10.31 12.49 10.67
C ARG A 69 -9.71 11.58 9.60
N TYR A 70 -8.38 11.52 9.53
CA TYR A 70 -7.68 10.65 8.58
C TYR A 70 -7.84 9.17 8.95
N GLY A 71 -7.72 8.81 10.24
CA GLY A 71 -7.97 7.44 10.70
C GLY A 71 -9.36 6.94 10.32
N SER A 72 -10.38 7.79 10.49
CA SER A 72 -11.75 7.49 10.06
C SER A 72 -11.89 7.29 8.55
N LEU A 73 -11.12 8.02 7.74
CA LEU A 73 -11.09 7.85 6.28
C LEU A 73 -10.48 6.50 5.90
N TYR A 74 -9.30 6.16 6.46
CA TYR A 74 -8.65 4.88 6.20
C TYR A 74 -9.53 3.70 6.62
N LEU A 75 -10.21 3.81 7.75
CA LEU A 75 -11.15 2.79 8.22
C LEU A 75 -12.31 2.58 7.23
N LYS A 76 -12.86 3.66 6.65
CA LYS A 76 -13.91 3.56 5.62
C LYS A 76 -13.39 2.90 4.35
N LEU A 77 -12.19 3.24 3.91
CA LEU A 77 -11.57 2.65 2.72
C LEU A 77 -11.29 1.16 2.92
N ALA A 78 -10.75 0.78 4.09
CA ALA A 78 -10.53 -0.62 4.45
C ALA A 78 -11.85 -1.40 4.39
N LYS A 79 -12.93 -0.87 4.99
CA LYS A 79 -14.26 -1.47 4.91
C LYS A 79 -14.76 -1.64 3.47
N LYS A 80 -14.65 -0.60 2.65
CA LYS A 80 -15.06 -0.64 1.24
C LYS A 80 -14.24 -1.64 0.42
N SER A 81 -12.95 -1.79 0.71
CA SER A 81 -12.08 -2.76 0.04
C SER A 81 -12.47 -4.20 0.35
N MET A 82 -12.92 -4.49 1.57
CA MET A 82 -13.45 -5.80 1.95
C MET A 82 -14.84 -6.06 1.33
N GLU A 83 -15.74 -5.06 1.34
CA GLU A 83 -17.10 -5.19 0.79
C GLU A 83 -17.11 -5.35 -0.74
N LYS A 84 -16.29 -4.58 -1.45
CA LYS A 84 -16.28 -4.52 -2.93
C LYS A 84 -15.21 -5.40 -3.57
N GLY A 85 -14.26 -5.89 -2.78
CA GLY A 85 -13.20 -6.79 -3.24
C GLY A 85 -12.15 -6.15 -4.15
N THR A 86 -11.46 -7.00 -4.91
CA THR A 86 -10.21 -6.72 -5.63
C THR A 86 -10.33 -5.62 -6.70
N ASN A 87 -11.53 -5.36 -7.23
CA ASN A 87 -11.75 -4.34 -8.26
C ASN A 87 -11.93 -2.92 -7.70
N TYR A 88 -12.13 -2.77 -6.38
CA TYR A 88 -12.39 -1.46 -5.78
C TYR A 88 -11.23 -0.48 -5.97
N ALA A 89 -9.99 -0.92 -5.75
CA ALA A 89 -8.82 -0.07 -5.87
C ALA A 89 -8.67 0.47 -7.30
N LYS A 90 -8.87 -0.38 -8.32
CA LYS A 90 -8.79 0.03 -9.73
C LYS A 90 -9.83 1.09 -10.08
N ASN A 91 -11.08 0.88 -9.66
CA ASN A 91 -12.16 1.82 -9.95
C ASN A 91 -11.99 3.15 -9.21
N GLU A 92 -11.45 3.13 -7.98
CA GLU A 92 -11.21 4.36 -7.22
C GLU A 92 -10.06 5.17 -7.78
N ILE A 93 -8.99 4.52 -8.25
CA ILE A 93 -7.88 5.18 -8.97
C ILE A 93 -8.44 5.89 -10.22
N LEU A 94 -9.19 5.17 -11.07
CA LEU A 94 -9.77 5.77 -12.28
C LEU A 94 -10.70 6.96 -11.98
N ARG A 95 -11.51 6.87 -10.92
CA ARG A 95 -12.40 7.96 -10.50
C ARG A 95 -11.62 9.21 -10.08
N LEU A 96 -10.51 9.01 -9.35
CA LEU A 96 -9.67 10.09 -8.86
C LEU A 96 -8.85 10.71 -9.99
N ASP A 97 -8.28 9.90 -10.88
CA ASP A 97 -7.55 10.37 -12.06
C ASP A 97 -8.45 11.25 -12.92
N HIS A 98 -9.67 10.81 -13.21
CA HIS A 98 -10.62 11.60 -14.00
C HIS A 98 -11.02 12.92 -13.31
N MET A 99 -11.11 12.92 -11.97
CA MET A 99 -11.34 14.15 -11.21
C MET A 99 -10.15 15.11 -11.33
N LEU A 100 -8.91 14.61 -11.28
CA LEU A 100 -7.71 15.42 -11.41
C LEU A 100 -7.59 16.03 -12.81
N GLU A 101 -7.78 15.22 -13.85
CA GLU A 101 -7.79 15.69 -15.25
C GLU A 101 -8.80 16.82 -15.47
N LYS A 102 -10.01 16.67 -14.92
CA LYS A 102 -11.03 17.72 -14.99
C LYS A 102 -10.62 18.98 -14.25
N MET A 103 -9.95 18.87 -13.09
CA MET A 103 -9.48 20.04 -12.34
C MET A 103 -8.36 20.76 -13.09
N ASP A 104 -7.45 20.02 -13.72
CA ASP A 104 -6.40 20.58 -14.56
C ASP A 104 -6.98 21.31 -15.77
N ASP A 105 -8.00 20.75 -16.43
CA ASP A 105 -8.71 21.40 -17.53
C ASP A 105 -9.41 22.69 -17.08
N VAL A 106 -10.08 22.67 -15.93
CA VAL A 106 -10.70 23.87 -15.35
C VAL A 106 -9.64 24.94 -15.06
N LEU A 107 -8.50 24.57 -14.48
CA LEU A 107 -7.42 25.52 -14.15
C LEU A 107 -6.73 26.08 -15.40
N GLN A 108 -6.60 25.29 -16.47
CA GLN A 108 -5.99 25.72 -17.73
C GLN A 108 -6.90 26.65 -18.54
N ASN A 109 -8.23 26.51 -18.40
CA ASN A 109 -9.23 27.31 -19.10
C ASN A 109 -9.75 28.51 -18.28
N LEU A 110 -9.21 28.76 -17.08
CA LEU A 110 -9.53 29.97 -16.33
C LEU A 110 -8.99 31.20 -17.08
N PRO A 111 -9.83 32.23 -17.32
CA PRO A 111 -9.32 33.49 -17.84
C PRO A 111 -8.30 34.04 -16.83
N ARG A 112 -7.04 34.19 -17.26
CA ARG A 112 -6.00 34.87 -16.48
C ARG A 112 -6.47 36.30 -16.27
N GLY A 113 -7.09 36.54 -15.12
CA GLY A 113 -7.53 37.88 -14.72
C GLY A 113 -6.31 38.79 -14.72
N ASN A 114 -6.40 39.89 -15.49
CA ASN A 114 -5.44 40.98 -15.45
C ASN A 114 -5.40 41.48 -14.00
N ASP A 115 -4.32 41.20 -13.28
CA ASP A 115 -4.09 41.55 -11.88
C ASP A 115 -3.80 43.05 -11.75
N GLY A 116 -4.80 43.85 -12.08
CA GLY A 116 -4.87 45.27 -11.79
C GLY A 116 -5.09 45.51 -10.29
N TRP A 117 -4.08 45.20 -9.47
CA TRP A 117 -3.94 45.80 -8.16
C TRP A 117 -3.47 47.25 -8.34
N SER A 118 -4.40 48.10 -8.81
CA SER A 118 -4.25 49.55 -8.75
C SER A 118 -4.45 49.97 -7.30
N SER A 119 -3.35 50.24 -6.61
CA SER A 119 -3.33 50.93 -5.32
C SER A 119 -4.05 52.27 -5.43
N GLN A 120 -5.28 52.36 -4.94
CA GLN A 120 -5.93 53.61 -4.60
C GLN A 120 -6.33 53.55 -3.13
N SER A 121 -5.36 53.92 -2.29
CA SER A 121 -5.61 54.52 -0.99
C SER A 121 -4.88 55.87 -0.98
N MET A 122 -5.64 56.92 -1.26
CA MET A 122 -5.35 58.33 -0.92
C MET A 122 -6.67 59.02 -0.66
#